data_AF-A0A1I5YNU2-F1
#
_entry.id   AF-A0A1I5YNU2-F1
#
_cell.length_a   1.000
_cell.length_b   1.000
_cell.length_c   1.000
_cell.angle_alpha   90.00
_cell.angle_beta   90.00
_cell.angle_gamma   90.00
#
_symmetry.space_group_name_H-M   'P 1'
#
loop_
_entity.id
_entity.type
_entity.pdbx_description
1 polymer ?
#
loop_
_entity_poly.entity_id
_entity_poly.type
_entity_poly.pdbx_seq_one_letter_code
_entity_poly.pdbx_strand_id
1 'polypeptide(L)' 'MSTTETPAEAGKQAKTVKVKITREGGHRHKGELHGKDATISVSERDAEIIVDRLKVGERVKGN' A
#
# COMPACT_ATOMS: atom_id res chain seq x y z
N MET A 1 7.49 -42.84 -2.04
CA MET A 1 6.70 -41.65 -2.40
C MET A 1 6.46 -40.84 -1.15
N SER A 2 7.07 -39.67 -1.01
CA SER A 2 6.56 -38.56 -0.18
C SER A 2 7.28 -37.32 -0.66
N THR A 3 6.50 -36.45 -1.28
CA THR A 3 6.86 -35.31 -2.10
C THR A 3 7.67 -34.28 -1.33
N THR A 4 8.81 -33.91 -1.91
CA THR A 4 9.58 -32.71 -1.60
C THR A 4 8.66 -31.49 -1.60
N GLU A 5 8.33 -30.97 -0.42
CA GLU A 5 7.70 -29.67 -0.27
C GLU A 5 8.69 -28.62 -0.79
N THR A 6 8.43 -28.17 -2.02
CA THR A 6 9.07 -27.00 -2.59
C THR A 6 8.60 -25.83 -1.74
N PRO A 7 9.46 -25.12 -0.97
CA PRO A 7 9.03 -23.86 -0.39
C PRO A 7 8.71 -22.97 -1.57
N ALA A 8 7.42 -22.65 -1.72
CA ALA A 8 6.97 -21.67 -2.68
C ALA A 8 7.89 -20.46 -2.56
N GLU A 9 8.59 -20.19 -3.65
CA GLU A 9 9.35 -18.98 -3.88
C GLU A 9 8.35 -17.81 -3.82
N ALA A 10 7.93 -17.40 -2.61
CA ALA A 10 7.26 -16.13 -2.34
C ALA A 10 8.32 -15.00 -2.40
N GLY A 11 9.20 -15.10 -3.39
CA GLY A 11 10.34 -14.25 -3.66
C GLY A 11 9.86 -13.03 -4.43
N LYS A 12 9.35 -12.05 -3.67
CA LYS A 12 9.39 -10.59 -3.88
C LYS A 12 8.24 -10.02 -3.08
N GLN A 13 8.51 -9.68 -1.81
CA GLN A 13 7.69 -8.68 -1.15
C GLN A 13 7.79 -7.41 -2.02
N ALA A 14 6.77 -7.15 -2.84
CA ALA A 14 6.69 -5.91 -3.59
C ALA A 14 6.90 -4.78 -2.59
N LYS A 15 7.86 -3.89 -2.83
CA LYS A 15 8.18 -2.78 -1.92
C LYS A 15 6.90 -2.00 -1.64
N THR A 16 6.30 -2.25 -0.50
CA THR A 16 5.06 -1.62 -0.06
C THR A 16 5.44 -0.36 0.70
N VAL A 17 4.96 0.77 0.18
CA VAL A 17 5.14 2.10 0.76
C VAL A 17 3.92 2.39 1.61
N LYS A 18 4.15 2.93 2.80
CA LYS A 18 3.08 3.44 3.65
C LYS A 18 2.67 4.82 3.16
N VAL A 19 1.38 5.04 2.98
CA VAL A 19 0.80 6.32 2.62
C VAL A 19 -0.27 6.67 3.65
N LYS A 20 -0.17 7.85 4.24
CA LYS A 20 -1.15 8.41 5.17
C LYS A 20 -2.15 9.20 4.37
N ILE A 21 -3.42 8.84 4.42
CA ILE A 21 -4.50 9.57 3.76
C ILE A 21 -4.67 10.91 4.49
N THR A 22 -4.59 12.02 3.77
CA THR A 22 -4.74 13.38 4.32
C THR A 22 -6.04 14.04 3.88
N ARG A 23 -6.73 13.46 2.89
CA ARG A 23 -8.02 13.96 2.40
C ARG A 23 -9.12 13.83 3.44
N GLU A 24 -9.89 14.90 3.63
CA GLU A 24 -10.99 14.94 4.60
C GLU A 24 -12.12 13.96 4.29
N GLY A 25 -12.39 13.67 3.01
CA GLY A 25 -13.35 12.64 2.58
C GLY A 25 -12.79 11.21 2.54
N GLY A 26 -11.55 11.01 3.00
CA GLY A 26 -10.87 9.72 2.91
C GLY A 26 -10.47 9.32 1.48
N HIS A 27 -9.92 8.11 1.35
CA HIS A 27 -9.56 7.50 0.08
C HIS A 27 -9.98 6.04 0.05
N ARG A 28 -10.66 5.64 -1.03
CA ARG A 28 -11.07 4.26 -1.24
C ARG A 28 -9.94 3.49 -1.91
N HIS A 29 -9.38 2.52 -1.22
CA HIS A 29 -8.32 1.66 -1.74
C HIS A 29 -8.74 0.20 -1.61
N LYS A 30 -8.61 -0.59 -2.68
CA LYS A 30 -9.02 -2.01 -2.73
C LYS A 30 -10.46 -2.29 -2.24
N GLY A 31 -11.37 -1.35 -2.45
CA GLY A 31 -12.77 -1.48 -2.05
C GLY A 31 -13.09 -0.97 -0.63
N GLU A 32 -12.08 -0.78 0.21
CA GLU A 32 -12.21 -0.26 1.57
C GLU A 32 -12.02 1.27 1.59
N LEU A 33 -12.85 1.96 2.39
CA LEU A 33 -12.74 3.40 2.57
C LEU A 33 -11.81 3.70 3.76
N HIS A 34 -10.66 4.28 3.48
CA HIS A 34 -9.73 4.73 4.50
C HIS A 34 -10.00 6.19 4.82
N GLY A 35 -10.35 6.48 6.08
CA GLY A 35 -10.59 7.85 6.55
C GLY A 35 -9.34 8.73 6.52
N LYS A 36 -9.52 10.02 6.82
CA LYS A 36 -8.42 10.95 7.08
C LYS A 36 -7.50 10.39 8.17
N ASP A 37 -6.20 10.59 8.03
CA ASP A 37 -5.11 10.09 8.87
C ASP A 37 -4.89 8.56 8.86
N ALA A 38 -5.70 7.79 8.13
CA ALA A 38 -5.47 6.36 7.97
C ALA A 38 -4.18 6.09 7.19
N THR A 39 -3.36 5.16 7.69
CA THR A 39 -2.14 4.74 6.99
C THR A 39 -2.39 3.43 6.25
N ILE A 40 -2.24 3.45 4.93
CA ILE A 40 -2.38 2.28 4.07
C ILE A 40 -1.03 1.87 3.49
N SER A 41 -0.85 0.57 3.27
CA SER A 41 0.35 0.03 2.62
C SER A 41 0.02 -0.29 1.17
N VAL A 42 0.65 0.43 0.24
CA VAL A 42 0.38 0.36 -1.19
C VAL A 42 1.69 0.17 -1.96
N SER A 43 1.62 -0.23 -3.22
CA SER A 43 2.82 -0.30 -4.07
C SER A 43 3.43 1.09 -4.28
N GLU A 44 4.72 1.16 -4.62
CA GLU A 44 5.39 2.43 -4.94
C GLU A 44 4.61 3.27 -5.98
N ARG A 45 4.14 2.61 -7.05
CA ARG A 45 3.37 3.23 -8.14
C ARG A 45 2.01 3.77 -7.68
N ASP A 46 1.29 3.01 -6.84
CA ASP A 46 0.05 3.46 -6.23
C ASP A 46 0.29 4.65 -5.31
N ALA A 47 1.37 4.63 -4.52
CA ALA A 47 1.73 5.76 -3.67
C ALA A 47 1.96 7.04 -4.50
N GLU A 48 2.64 6.95 -5.65
CA GLU A 48 2.79 8.10 -6.56
C GLU A 48 1.43 8.59 -7.05
N ILE A 49 0.52 7.71 -7.45
CA ILE A 49 -0.81 8.11 -7.91
C ILE A 49 -1.59 8.78 -6.78
N ILE A 50 -1.56 8.23 -5.57
CA ILE A 50 -2.31 8.71 -4.41
C ILE A 50 -1.80 10.08 -3.94
N VAL A 51 -0.48 10.29 -3.95
CA VAL A 51 0.16 11.52 -3.48
C VAL A 51 0.25 12.59 -4.57
N ASP A 52 0.75 12.24 -5.76
CA ASP A 52 1.04 13.19 -6.83
C ASP A 52 -0.20 13.53 -7.67
N ARG A 53 -0.93 12.52 -8.12
CA ARG A 53 -2.10 12.71 -9.00
C ARG A 53 -3.36 13.05 -8.24
N LEU A 54 -3.67 12.25 -7.23
CA LEU A 54 -4.92 12.35 -6.49
C LEU A 54 -4.81 13.36 -5.34
N LYS A 55 -3.59 13.65 -4.85
CA LYS A 55 -3.33 14.55 -3.72
C LYS A 55 -4.18 14.21 -2.49
N VAL A 56 -4.42 12.91 -2.27
CA VAL A 56 -5.31 12.42 -1.20
C VAL A 56 -4.55 11.82 -0.02
N GLY A 57 -3.23 11.71 -0.13
CA GLY A 57 -2.37 11.22 0.94
C GLY A 57 -0.93 11.66 0.79
N GLU A 58 -0.14 11.37 1.81
CA GLU A 58 1.28 11.67 1.91
C GLU A 58 2.06 10.38 2.15
N ARG A 59 3.23 10.23 1.50
CA ARG A 59 4.11 9.08 1.71
C ARG A 59 4.69 9.14 3.12
N VAL A 60 4.38 8.15 3.93
CA VAL A 60 4.99 7.97 5.25
C VAL A 60 6.32 7.26 5.04
N LYS A 61 7.40 8.03 5.02
CA LYS A 61 8.75 7.48 5.03
C LYS A 61 9.01 6.97 6.44
N GLY A 62 8.87 5.66 6.65
CA GLY A 62 9.22 5.03 7.92
C GLY A 62 10.72 5.13 8.17
N ASN A 63 11.08 5.68 9.32
CA ASN A 63 12.42 5.72 9.90
C ASN A 63 12.85 4.32 10.37
#